data_AF-A0A931WIE2-F1
#
_entry.id   AF-A0A931WIE2-F1
#
_cell.length_a   1.000
_cell.length_b   1.000
_cell.length_c   1.000
_cell.angle_alpha   90.00
_cell.angle_beta   90.00
_cell.angle_gamma   90.00
#
_symmetry.space_group_name_H-M   'P 1'
#
loop_
_entity.id
_entity.type
_entity.pdbx_description
1 polymer ?
#
loop_
_entity_poly.entity_id
_entity_poly.type
_entity_poly.pdbx_seq_one_letter_code
_entity_poly.pdbx_strand_id
1 'polypeptide(L)'
;MTIIAGFFYCLPFLPAAESPAPGRFFREGNGELTLYSRKNERSGKIRYRNPDGTYSEEGIREINRIFDVPKGSSEGISLRFLSLVDFLEDHFRVDRVEILSGYRDPQYNEKLKENGAKAARMSLHLDGEAADLIFPKIPSQKVWEYVRSLECCGIGIYRDPKKYPGVGGTVHVDTGPKRYWDETTTGTEKVDLRKNHMIVAWTDRDIYFPGETVSLKLVRVTDYPIVADPEIEVLDDSGKPRKFSLDGTKEPLQIARRTDRLTTLRWTIPADFSPKGAVTIRIKFPEKFRKDFPDMSEAVVSNPIRIVAREGR
;
A
#
# COMPACT_ATOMS: atom_id res chain seq x y z
N MET A 1 30.90 -30.82 64.59
CA MET A 1 31.27 -30.81 63.16
C MET A 1 29.95 -30.80 62.40
N THR A 2 29.45 -29.63 62.02
CA THR A 2 28.12 -29.46 61.41
C THR A 2 28.33 -29.00 59.97
N ILE A 3 27.95 -29.85 59.02
CA ILE A 3 28.06 -29.58 57.59
C ILE A 3 26.85 -28.74 57.17
N ILE A 4 27.08 -27.49 56.75
CA ILE A 4 26.06 -26.65 56.13
C ILE A 4 26.03 -27.02 54.64
N ALA A 5 24.97 -27.69 54.20
CA ALA A 5 24.70 -27.96 52.79
C ALA A 5 24.15 -26.68 52.13
N GLY A 6 24.97 -26.03 51.30
CA GLY A 6 24.55 -24.91 50.47
C GLY A 6 23.73 -25.39 49.28
N PHE A 7 22.42 -25.12 49.28
CA PHE A 7 21.57 -25.27 48.11
C PHE A 7 21.89 -24.16 47.10
N PHE A 8 22.51 -24.51 45.98
CA PHE A 8 22.61 -23.62 44.82
C PHE A 8 21.25 -23.53 44.14
N TYR A 9 20.57 -22.38 44.27
CA TYR A 9 19.42 -22.06 43.44
C TYR A 9 19.91 -21.73 42.02
N CYS A 10 19.70 -22.65 41.09
CA CYS A 10 19.85 -22.38 39.66
C CYS A 10 18.63 -21.54 39.23
N LEU A 11 18.81 -20.23 39.02
CA LEU A 11 17.77 -19.38 38.43
C LEU A 11 17.49 -19.87 36.99
N PRO A 12 16.23 -20.14 36.61
CA PRO A 12 15.92 -20.53 35.24
C PRO A 12 16.29 -19.38 34.30
N PHE A 13 17.07 -19.71 33.26
CA PHE A 13 17.34 -18.82 32.15
C PHE A 13 16.00 -18.56 31.45
N LEU A 14 15.41 -17.39 31.66
CA LEU A 14 14.27 -16.94 30.87
C LEU A 14 14.82 -16.62 29.47
N PRO A 15 14.34 -17.27 28.39
CA PRO A 15 14.70 -16.83 27.05
C PRO A 15 14.32 -15.37 26.91
N ALA A 16 15.26 -14.54 26.45
CA ALA A 16 14.97 -13.18 26.07
C ALA A 16 13.80 -13.22 25.08
N ALA A 17 12.74 -12.45 25.35
CA ALA A 17 11.64 -12.32 24.40
C ALA A 17 12.27 -11.86 23.06
N GLU A 18 12.06 -12.64 22.00
CA GLU A 18 12.46 -12.23 20.65
C GLU A 18 11.88 -10.83 20.42
N SER A 19 12.76 -9.88 20.08
CA SER A 19 12.29 -8.55 19.71
C SER A 19 11.32 -8.70 18.54
N PRO A 20 10.16 -8.02 18.57
CA PRO A 20 9.19 -8.13 17.50
C PRO A 20 9.87 -7.82 16.17
N ALA A 21 9.52 -8.56 15.14
CA ALA A 21 10.16 -8.39 13.85
C ALA A 21 9.99 -6.93 13.39
N PRO A 22 11.03 -6.33 12.79
CA PRO A 22 10.96 -4.97 12.30
C PRO A 22 9.81 -4.83 11.29
N GLY A 23 9.03 -3.77 11.46
CA GLY A 23 7.94 -3.42 10.56
C GLY A 23 8.39 -3.29 9.11
N ARG A 24 7.48 -3.56 8.18
CA ARG A 24 7.75 -3.49 6.72
C ARG A 24 7.20 -2.24 6.07
N PHE A 25 6.38 -1.47 6.79
CA PHE A 25 5.74 -0.25 6.30
C PHE A 25 6.01 0.93 7.24
N PHE A 26 6.02 2.16 6.72
CA PHE A 26 6.20 3.35 7.56
C PHE A 26 4.99 3.64 8.46
N ARG A 27 3.83 3.08 8.12
CA ARG A 27 2.60 3.13 8.88
C ARG A 27 2.09 1.71 9.02
N GLU A 28 2.13 1.20 10.24
CA GLU A 28 1.82 -0.19 10.55
C GLU A 28 1.18 -0.21 11.94
N GLY A 29 0.13 -1.03 12.09
CA GLY A 29 -0.52 -1.25 13.38
C GLY A 29 -0.09 -2.59 13.99
N ASN A 30 -0.96 -3.16 14.80
CA ASN A 30 -0.67 -4.34 15.61
C ASN A 30 -0.74 -5.68 14.82
N GLY A 31 -1.10 -5.65 13.53
CA GLY A 31 -1.24 -6.82 12.67
C GLY A 31 -2.62 -7.49 12.69
N GLU A 32 -3.60 -6.85 13.33
CA GLU A 32 -4.98 -7.31 13.50
C GLU A 32 -5.97 -6.19 13.15
N LEU A 33 -6.99 -6.52 12.37
CA LEU A 33 -8.02 -5.59 11.92
C LEU A 33 -9.40 -6.10 12.32
N THR A 34 -10.27 -5.21 12.80
CA THR A 34 -11.69 -5.51 12.97
C THR A 34 -12.49 -4.79 11.90
N LEU A 35 -13.06 -5.53 10.96
CA LEU A 35 -13.67 -4.98 9.76
C LEU A 35 -15.16 -5.33 9.67
N TYR A 36 -15.94 -4.42 9.10
CA TYR A 36 -17.31 -4.69 8.67
C TYR A 36 -17.57 -4.06 7.30
N SER A 37 -18.03 -4.85 6.33
CA SER A 37 -18.41 -4.36 5.01
C SER A 37 -19.89 -4.01 4.99
N ARG A 38 -20.21 -2.76 4.70
CA ARG A 38 -21.60 -2.34 4.47
C ARG A 38 -22.15 -2.81 3.12
N LYS A 39 -21.27 -3.26 2.21
CA LYS A 39 -21.65 -3.70 0.86
C LYS A 39 -22.15 -5.14 0.83
N ASN A 40 -21.47 -6.03 1.55
CA ASN A 40 -21.76 -7.48 1.55
C ASN A 40 -22.01 -8.05 2.95
N GLU A 41 -22.12 -7.18 3.97
CA GLU A 41 -22.44 -7.48 5.36
C GLU A 41 -21.45 -8.40 6.09
N ARG A 42 -20.34 -8.76 5.46
CA ARG A 42 -19.29 -9.57 6.08
C ARG A 42 -18.55 -8.76 7.14
N SER A 43 -18.17 -9.43 8.22
CA SER A 43 -17.31 -8.86 9.25
C SER A 43 -16.39 -9.92 9.84
N GLY A 44 -15.33 -9.45 10.48
CA GLY A 44 -14.46 -10.30 11.26
C GLY A 44 -13.43 -9.48 12.02
N LYS A 45 -12.84 -10.12 13.02
CA LYS A 45 -11.61 -9.68 13.67
C LYS A 45 -10.50 -10.61 13.16
N ILE A 46 -9.56 -10.06 12.39
CA ILE A 46 -8.64 -10.84 11.57
C ILE A 46 -7.19 -10.45 11.85
N ARG A 47 -6.38 -11.44 12.25
CA ARG A 47 -4.92 -11.32 12.25
C ARG A 47 -4.38 -11.58 10.85
N TYR A 48 -3.83 -10.56 10.22
CA TYR A 48 -3.22 -10.67 8.89
C TYR A 48 -1.69 -10.67 8.95
N ARG A 49 -1.12 -10.17 10.05
CA ARG A 49 0.32 -10.15 10.31
C ARG A 49 0.61 -10.71 11.71
N ASN A 50 1.54 -11.65 11.77
CA ASN A 50 1.97 -12.31 13.00
C ASN A 50 3.04 -11.46 13.71
N PRO A 51 3.24 -11.67 15.03
CA PRO A 51 4.28 -10.95 15.79
C PRO A 51 5.72 -11.14 15.25
N ASP A 52 5.99 -12.26 14.57
CA ASP A 52 7.25 -12.54 13.88
C ASP A 52 7.38 -11.86 12.51
N GLY A 53 6.40 -11.04 12.12
CA GLY A 53 6.36 -10.30 10.86
C GLY A 53 5.91 -11.13 9.65
N THR A 54 5.58 -12.41 9.81
CA THR A 54 5.00 -13.22 8.75
C THR A 54 3.54 -12.84 8.51
N TYR A 55 3.05 -13.08 7.29
CA TYR A 55 1.67 -12.75 6.91
C TYR A 55 0.80 -14.01 6.88
N SER A 56 -0.39 -13.92 7.48
CA SER A 56 -1.37 -15.00 7.47
C SER A 56 -2.12 -15.03 6.14
N GLU A 57 -1.89 -16.07 5.33
CA GLU A 57 -2.62 -16.22 4.07
C GLU A 57 -4.13 -16.36 4.30
N GLU A 58 -4.54 -17.03 5.38
CA GLU A 58 -5.95 -17.17 5.75
C GLU A 58 -6.56 -15.82 6.12
N GLY A 59 -5.84 -15.03 6.93
CA GLY A 59 -6.26 -13.68 7.30
C GLY A 59 -6.41 -12.77 6.09
N ILE A 60 -5.44 -12.79 5.17
CA ILE A 60 -5.51 -12.02 3.91
C ILE A 60 -6.69 -12.49 3.05
N ARG A 61 -6.93 -13.81 2.94
CA ARG A 61 -8.08 -14.34 2.20
C ARG A 61 -9.40 -13.88 2.80
N GLU A 62 -9.53 -13.85 4.12
CA GLU A 62 -10.75 -13.39 4.78
C GLU A 62 -10.97 -11.88 4.58
N ILE A 63 -9.92 -11.08 4.75
CA ILE A 63 -9.96 -9.64 4.46
C ILE A 63 -10.41 -9.40 3.02
N ASN A 64 -9.85 -10.11 2.03
CA ASN A 64 -10.26 -9.99 0.64
C ASN A 64 -11.75 -10.27 0.43
N ARG A 65 -12.34 -11.24 1.14
CA ARG A 65 -13.80 -11.50 1.09
C ARG A 65 -14.59 -10.34 1.68
N ILE A 66 -14.17 -9.77 2.80
CA ILE A 66 -14.83 -8.61 3.44
C ILE A 66 -14.79 -7.41 2.49
N PHE A 67 -13.66 -7.17 1.84
CA PHE A 67 -13.48 -6.11 0.83
C PHE A 67 -14.16 -6.38 -0.52
N ASP A 68 -14.87 -7.51 -0.65
CA ASP A 68 -15.60 -7.92 -1.86
C ASP A 68 -14.71 -8.13 -3.09
N VAL A 69 -13.46 -8.58 -2.87
CA VAL A 69 -12.55 -8.98 -3.95
C VAL A 69 -13.11 -10.25 -4.63
N PRO A 70 -13.31 -10.26 -5.96
CA PRO A 70 -13.79 -11.43 -6.67
C PRO A 70 -12.89 -12.66 -6.51
N LYS A 71 -13.50 -13.84 -6.46
CA LYS A 71 -12.75 -15.10 -6.43
C LYS A 71 -11.98 -15.26 -7.75
N GLY A 72 -10.69 -15.61 -7.66
CA GLY A 72 -9.84 -15.78 -8.83
C GLY A 72 -9.25 -14.48 -9.37
N SER A 73 -9.51 -13.33 -8.72
CA SER A 73 -8.75 -12.12 -8.99
C SER A 73 -7.26 -12.39 -8.79
N SER A 74 -6.46 -11.92 -9.74
CA SER A 74 -5.00 -11.98 -9.67
C SER A 74 -4.42 -11.09 -8.57
N GLU A 75 -5.25 -10.22 -7.98
CA GLU A 75 -4.88 -9.26 -6.95
C GLU A 75 -5.95 -9.17 -5.88
N GLY A 76 -5.52 -8.91 -4.65
CA GLY A 76 -6.38 -8.56 -3.53
C GLY A 76 -6.09 -7.16 -3.02
N ILE A 77 -6.48 -6.90 -1.78
CA ILE A 77 -6.12 -5.68 -1.08
C ILE A 77 -4.63 -5.69 -0.76
N SER A 78 -3.98 -4.56 -1.03
CA SER A 78 -2.55 -4.36 -0.83
C SER A 78 -2.17 -4.43 0.65
N LEU A 79 -1.08 -5.13 0.97
CA LEU A 79 -0.55 -5.16 2.34
C LEU A 79 -0.20 -3.76 2.86
N ARG A 80 0.27 -2.87 1.98
CA ARG A 80 0.52 -1.46 2.30
C ARG A 80 -0.77 -0.77 2.74
N PHE A 81 -1.85 -1.00 2.02
CA PHE A 81 -3.16 -0.43 2.37
C PHE A 81 -3.70 -1.02 3.68
N LEU A 82 -3.61 -2.34 3.87
CA LEU A 82 -4.01 -2.97 5.14
C LEU A 82 -3.23 -2.41 6.32
N SER A 83 -1.91 -2.26 6.16
CA SER A 83 -1.02 -1.67 7.17
C SER A 83 -1.41 -0.23 7.53
N LEU A 84 -1.85 0.56 6.55
CA LEU A 84 -2.36 1.90 6.78
C LEU A 84 -3.71 1.89 7.53
N VAL A 85 -4.64 1.02 7.16
CA VAL A 85 -5.94 0.91 7.85
C VAL A 85 -5.76 0.45 9.30
N ASP A 86 -4.86 -0.53 9.54
CA ASP A 86 -4.52 -1.05 10.86
C ASP A 86 -3.93 0.06 11.74
N PHE A 87 -2.95 0.80 11.21
CA PHE A 87 -2.41 1.98 11.88
C PHE A 87 -3.48 3.01 12.27
N LEU A 88 -4.50 3.23 11.43
CA LEU A 88 -5.59 4.15 11.72
C LEU A 88 -6.60 3.58 12.74
N GLU A 89 -6.93 2.29 12.65
CA GLU A 89 -7.78 1.59 13.62
C GLU A 89 -7.18 1.69 15.03
N ASP A 90 -5.88 1.42 15.16
CA ASP A 90 -5.11 1.53 16.39
C ASP A 90 -5.04 2.97 16.92
N HIS A 91 -4.77 3.94 16.03
CA HIS A 91 -4.68 5.35 16.41
C HIS A 91 -6.00 5.86 17.00
N PHE A 92 -7.11 5.58 16.32
CA PHE A 92 -8.43 6.05 16.75
C PHE A 92 -9.09 5.17 17.82
N ARG A 93 -8.51 3.98 18.10
CA ARG A 93 -9.02 3.01 19.08
C ARG A 93 -10.49 2.68 18.85
N VAL A 94 -10.85 2.48 17.59
CA VAL A 94 -12.22 2.11 17.22
C VAL A 94 -12.40 0.61 17.35
N ASP A 95 -13.61 0.18 17.73
CA ASP A 95 -13.92 -1.25 17.88
C ASP A 95 -13.95 -2.00 16.52
N ARG A 96 -14.11 -1.25 15.41
CA ARG A 96 -14.06 -1.75 14.03
C ARG A 96 -13.94 -0.59 13.04
N VAL A 97 -13.42 -0.87 11.86
CA VAL A 97 -13.52 -0.02 10.66
C VAL A 97 -14.64 -0.53 9.75
N GLU A 98 -15.50 0.37 9.28
CA GLU A 98 -16.58 0.01 8.36
C GLU A 98 -16.24 0.40 6.93
N ILE A 99 -16.31 -0.57 6.01
CA ILE A 99 -15.98 -0.42 4.60
C ILE A 99 -17.27 -0.18 3.82
N LEU A 100 -17.36 0.96 3.15
CA LEU A 100 -18.45 1.26 2.21
C LEU A 100 -18.13 0.77 0.80
N SER A 101 -16.89 0.98 0.38
CA SER A 101 -16.39 0.56 -0.92
C SER A 101 -14.94 0.14 -0.77
N GLY A 102 -14.67 -1.14 -1.05
CA GLY A 102 -13.34 -1.73 -1.01
C GLY A 102 -12.76 -1.87 -2.42
N TYR A 103 -12.40 -3.08 -2.79
CA TYR A 103 -11.96 -3.37 -4.16
C TYR A 103 -13.07 -3.07 -5.17
N ARG A 104 -12.70 -2.48 -6.31
CA ARG A 104 -13.62 -2.27 -7.44
C ARG A 104 -13.12 -3.03 -8.65
N ASP A 105 -13.93 -3.94 -9.17
CA ASP A 105 -13.69 -4.50 -10.50
C ASP A 105 -13.77 -3.38 -11.56
N PRO A 106 -12.93 -3.39 -12.62
CA PRO A 106 -12.98 -2.40 -13.68
C PRO A 106 -14.37 -2.20 -14.27
N GLN A 107 -15.12 -3.29 -14.53
CA GLN A 107 -16.48 -3.20 -15.09
C GLN A 107 -17.44 -2.54 -14.11
N TYR A 108 -17.30 -2.83 -12.81
CA TYR A 108 -18.11 -2.19 -11.77
C TYR A 108 -17.79 -0.69 -11.65
N ASN A 109 -16.52 -0.31 -11.76
CA ASN A 109 -16.11 1.10 -11.73
C ASN A 109 -16.65 1.88 -12.94
N GLU A 110 -16.71 1.26 -14.12
CA GLU A 110 -17.35 1.85 -15.31
C GLU A 110 -18.85 2.04 -15.10
N LYS A 111 -19.56 1.03 -14.59
CA LYS A 111 -20.99 1.14 -14.27
C LYS A 111 -21.29 2.23 -13.24
N LEU A 112 -20.44 2.41 -12.23
CA LEU A 112 -20.59 3.51 -11.27
C LEU A 112 -20.56 4.88 -11.96
N LYS A 113 -19.67 5.05 -12.95
CA LYS A 113 -19.59 6.29 -13.73
C LYS A 113 -20.80 6.49 -14.63
N GLU A 114 -21.25 5.45 -15.30
CA GLU A 114 -22.46 5.48 -16.14
C GLU A 114 -23.69 5.91 -15.32
N ASN A 115 -23.74 5.51 -14.04
CA ASN A 115 -24.79 5.90 -13.10
C ASN A 115 -24.58 7.27 -12.43
N GLY A 116 -23.60 8.07 -12.89
CA GLY A 116 -23.36 9.44 -12.41
C GLY A 116 -22.57 9.56 -11.11
N ALA A 117 -21.95 8.47 -10.61
CA ALA A 117 -21.07 8.57 -9.45
C ALA A 117 -19.74 9.26 -9.80
N LYS A 118 -19.19 10.01 -8.84
CA LYS A 118 -17.84 10.61 -8.91
C LYS A 118 -16.74 9.54 -8.76
N ALA A 119 -16.69 8.57 -9.68
CA ALA A 119 -15.71 7.50 -9.70
C ALA A 119 -14.60 7.80 -10.71
N ALA A 120 -13.36 7.96 -10.24
CA ALA A 120 -12.21 8.16 -11.12
C ALA A 120 -11.96 6.91 -11.98
N ARG A 121 -11.62 7.11 -13.27
CA ARG A 121 -11.33 6.00 -14.20
C ARG A 121 -10.12 5.18 -13.74
N MET A 122 -9.13 5.82 -13.14
CA MET A 122 -7.90 5.20 -12.60
C MET A 122 -7.90 5.26 -11.07
N SER A 123 -9.00 4.86 -10.48
CA SER A 123 -9.15 4.83 -9.02
C SER A 123 -8.23 3.77 -8.42
N LEU A 124 -7.59 4.09 -7.30
CA LEU A 124 -6.76 3.15 -6.55
C LEU A 124 -7.57 1.99 -5.92
N HIS A 125 -8.91 2.10 -5.89
CA HIS A 125 -9.79 0.98 -5.56
C HIS A 125 -9.63 -0.20 -6.52
N LEU A 126 -9.31 0.06 -7.80
CA LEU A 126 -9.09 -0.99 -8.80
C LEU A 126 -7.83 -1.79 -8.46
N ASP A 127 -6.86 -1.16 -7.80
CA ASP A 127 -5.54 -1.71 -7.53
C ASP A 127 -5.41 -2.29 -6.11
N GLY A 128 -6.51 -2.32 -5.35
CA GLY A 128 -6.53 -2.78 -3.95
C GLY A 128 -5.83 -1.81 -2.99
N GLU A 129 -5.67 -0.54 -3.39
CA GLU A 129 -4.86 0.47 -2.72
C GLU A 129 -5.71 1.57 -2.06
N ALA A 130 -7.04 1.43 -2.05
CA ALA A 130 -7.97 2.43 -1.52
C ALA A 130 -9.26 1.83 -0.98
N ALA A 131 -9.90 2.55 -0.07
CA ALA A 131 -11.27 2.28 0.35
C ALA A 131 -12.00 3.55 0.81
N ASP A 132 -13.33 3.50 0.72
CA ASP A 132 -14.23 4.46 1.34
C ASP A 132 -14.65 3.89 2.70
N LEU A 133 -14.31 4.59 3.78
CA LEU A 133 -14.33 4.09 5.15
C LEU A 133 -15.19 4.97 6.08
N ILE A 134 -15.72 4.35 7.11
CA ILE A 134 -16.28 4.99 8.30
C ILE A 134 -15.53 4.46 9.52
N PHE A 135 -15.16 5.39 10.40
CA PHE A 135 -14.60 5.10 11.72
C PHE A 135 -15.71 5.40 12.75
N PRO A 136 -16.44 4.38 13.25
CA PRO A 136 -17.56 4.60 14.16
C PRO A 136 -17.16 5.46 15.37
N LYS A 137 -18.05 6.35 15.79
CA LYS A 137 -17.85 7.31 16.89
C LYS A 137 -16.78 8.39 16.63
N ILE A 138 -16.08 8.36 15.50
CA ILE A 138 -15.09 9.37 15.11
C ILE A 138 -15.66 10.22 13.97
N PRO A 139 -15.76 11.55 14.14
CA PRO A 139 -16.16 12.42 13.03
C PRO A 139 -15.23 12.26 11.83
N SER A 140 -15.78 12.12 10.63
CA SER A 140 -15.01 11.97 9.38
C SER A 140 -14.01 13.11 9.18
N GLN A 141 -14.36 14.32 9.62
CA GLN A 141 -13.49 15.50 9.63
C GLN A 141 -12.19 15.27 10.44
N LYS A 142 -12.27 14.63 11.62
CA LYS A 142 -11.09 14.33 12.44
C LYS A 142 -10.18 13.30 11.79
N VAL A 143 -10.78 12.28 11.16
CA VAL A 143 -10.02 11.29 10.39
C VAL A 143 -9.31 11.97 9.23
N TRP A 144 -10.02 12.84 8.50
CA TRP A 144 -9.46 13.58 7.38
C TRP A 144 -8.28 14.47 7.80
N GLU A 145 -8.43 15.24 8.88
CA GLU A 145 -7.38 16.10 9.44
C GLU A 145 -6.15 15.31 9.88
N TYR A 146 -6.35 14.18 10.57
CA TYR A 146 -5.25 13.33 11.01
C TYR A 146 -4.49 12.73 9.84
N VAL A 147 -5.17 12.08 8.90
CA VAL A 147 -4.53 11.47 7.72
C VAL A 147 -3.82 12.53 6.88
N ARG A 148 -4.42 13.73 6.75
CA ARG A 148 -3.78 14.88 6.11
C ARG A 148 -2.46 15.25 6.80
N SER A 149 -2.42 15.27 8.12
CA SER A 149 -1.20 15.60 8.89
C SER A 149 -0.05 14.59 8.73
N LEU A 150 -0.33 13.37 8.24
CA LEU A 150 0.70 12.34 8.00
C LEU A 150 1.57 12.62 6.77
N GLU A 151 1.11 13.48 5.87
CA GLU A 151 1.81 13.89 4.64
C GLU A 151 2.30 12.74 3.73
N CYS A 152 1.70 11.55 3.80
CA CYS A 152 2.20 10.36 3.12
C CYS A 152 1.22 9.72 2.11
N CYS A 153 -0.06 10.07 2.15
CA CYS A 153 -1.12 9.29 1.50
C CYS A 153 -2.27 10.18 0.97
N GLY A 154 -3.22 9.56 0.26
CA GLY A 154 -4.42 10.23 -0.20
C GLY A 154 -5.54 10.19 0.83
N ILE A 155 -6.22 11.33 1.00
CA ILE A 155 -7.42 11.40 1.83
C ILE A 155 -8.47 12.34 1.23
N GLY A 156 -9.65 11.77 0.98
CA GLY A 156 -10.87 12.49 0.61
C GLY A 156 -11.88 12.51 1.75
N ILE A 157 -12.68 13.56 1.85
CA ILE A 157 -13.84 13.60 2.75
C ILE A 157 -15.13 13.77 1.94
N TYR A 158 -16.19 13.08 2.34
CA TYR A 158 -17.53 13.22 1.76
C TYR A 158 -18.53 13.42 2.89
N ARG A 159 -19.02 14.65 3.03
CA ARG A 159 -19.95 15.01 4.11
C ARG A 159 -21.39 14.63 3.74
N ASP A 160 -22.04 13.90 4.64
CA ASP A 160 -23.46 13.57 4.54
C ASP A 160 -24.02 13.29 5.95
N PRO A 161 -24.23 14.34 6.76
CA PRO A 161 -24.71 14.20 8.13
C PRO A 161 -26.15 13.66 8.20
N LYS A 162 -26.92 13.72 7.10
CA LYS A 162 -28.27 13.12 7.06
C LYS A 162 -28.17 11.60 6.99
N LYS A 163 -27.27 11.07 6.17
CA LYS A 163 -27.05 9.63 6.04
C LYS A 163 -26.20 9.05 7.17
N TYR A 164 -25.29 9.85 7.74
CA TYR A 164 -24.36 9.42 8.78
C TYR A 164 -24.36 10.37 10.01
N PRO A 165 -25.49 10.49 10.74
CA PRO A 165 -25.68 11.51 11.78
C PRO A 165 -24.72 11.44 12.98
N GLY A 166 -24.00 10.32 13.18
CA GLY A 166 -23.00 10.19 14.25
C GLY A 166 -21.55 10.52 13.87
N VAL A 167 -21.21 10.45 12.57
CA VAL A 167 -19.83 10.65 12.08
C VAL A 167 -19.72 11.80 11.07
N GLY A 168 -20.85 12.33 10.60
CA GLY A 168 -20.93 13.49 9.69
C GLY A 168 -20.64 13.17 8.23
N GLY A 169 -20.19 11.97 7.91
CA GLY A 169 -19.87 11.55 6.54
C GLY A 169 -18.94 10.36 6.48
N THR A 170 -18.17 10.28 5.41
CA THR A 170 -17.24 9.19 5.11
C THR A 170 -15.89 9.77 4.71
N VAL A 171 -14.86 8.93 4.74
CA VAL A 171 -13.54 9.30 4.20
C VAL A 171 -13.12 8.30 3.13
N HIS A 172 -12.45 8.79 2.10
CA HIS A 172 -11.68 7.95 1.19
C HIS A 172 -10.23 7.95 1.64
N VAL A 173 -9.65 6.78 1.84
CA VAL A 173 -8.24 6.61 2.20
C VAL A 173 -7.57 5.77 1.14
N ASP A 174 -6.34 6.13 0.76
CA ASP A 174 -5.56 5.35 -0.20
C ASP A 174 -4.05 5.54 -0.03
N THR A 175 -3.25 4.64 -0.59
CA THR A 175 -1.78 4.64 -0.47
C THR A 175 -1.06 5.51 -1.50
N GLY A 176 -1.81 6.26 -2.33
CA GLY A 176 -1.25 7.09 -3.39
C GLY A 176 -0.45 8.29 -2.88
N PRO A 177 0.09 9.14 -3.77
CA PRO A 177 0.81 10.32 -3.35
C PRO A 177 -0.07 11.23 -2.48
N LYS A 178 0.60 12.02 -1.63
CA LYS A 178 -0.01 13.07 -0.81
C LYS A 178 -0.96 13.92 -1.65
N ARG A 179 -2.26 13.82 -1.35
CA ARG A 179 -3.31 14.67 -1.95
C ARG A 179 -4.54 14.65 -1.07
N TYR A 180 -5.23 15.79 -1.05
CA TYR A 180 -6.35 16.02 -0.15
C TYR A 180 -7.48 16.66 -0.93
N TRP A 181 -8.69 16.16 -0.75
CA TRP A 181 -9.85 16.71 -1.42
C TRP A 181 -11.10 16.54 -0.56
N ASP A 182 -12.15 17.22 -0.99
CA ASP A 182 -13.52 17.08 -0.51
C ASP A 182 -14.50 16.85 -1.67
N GLU A 183 -15.79 16.72 -1.37
CA GLU A 183 -16.85 16.55 -2.35
C GLU A 183 -16.87 17.61 -3.49
N THR A 184 -16.28 18.80 -3.28
CA THR A 184 -16.25 19.90 -4.26
C THR A 184 -14.97 19.93 -5.10
N THR A 185 -13.91 19.24 -4.66
CA THR A 185 -12.56 19.31 -5.23
C THR A 185 -12.05 17.96 -5.77
N THR A 186 -12.91 16.95 -5.88
CA THR A 186 -12.55 15.57 -6.29
C THR A 186 -11.79 15.47 -7.63
N GLY A 187 -11.99 16.41 -8.55
CA GLY A 187 -11.29 16.47 -9.83
C GLY A 187 -11.63 15.32 -10.80
N THR A 188 -12.66 14.54 -10.52
CA THR A 188 -13.03 13.32 -11.28
C THR A 188 -13.44 13.57 -12.73
N GLU A 189 -13.74 14.83 -13.08
CA GLU A 189 -14.27 15.24 -14.40
C GLU A 189 -13.26 15.99 -15.27
N LYS A 190 -12.07 16.35 -14.73
CA LYS A 190 -11.23 17.40 -15.31
C LYS A 190 -10.21 16.95 -16.34
N VAL A 191 -9.98 15.65 -16.55
CA VAL A 191 -8.94 15.19 -17.48
C VAL A 191 -9.36 13.90 -18.18
N ASP A 192 -9.19 13.86 -19.49
CA ASP A 192 -9.16 12.60 -20.24
C ASP A 192 -7.85 11.87 -19.87
N LEU A 193 -7.92 11.08 -18.80
CA LEU A 193 -6.78 10.39 -18.23
C LEU A 193 -6.37 9.12 -19.01
N ARG A 194 -6.74 9.02 -20.29
CA ARG A 194 -6.31 7.93 -21.18
C ARG A 194 -4.81 8.03 -21.46
N LYS A 195 -4.26 7.01 -22.12
CA LYS A 195 -2.91 7.02 -22.66
C LYS A 195 -1.83 7.16 -21.59
N ASN A 196 -2.02 6.52 -20.44
CA ASN A 196 -0.98 6.34 -19.43
C ASN A 196 -0.43 7.64 -18.78
N HIS A 197 -1.24 8.69 -18.73
CA HIS A 197 -0.85 10.00 -18.20
C HIS A 197 -0.49 10.00 -16.69
N MET A 198 -1.09 9.14 -15.87
CA MET A 198 -0.89 9.16 -14.40
C MET A 198 -0.33 7.87 -13.81
N ILE A 199 0.52 7.16 -14.57
CA ILE A 199 1.19 5.99 -14.00
C ILE A 199 1.96 6.40 -12.75
N VAL A 200 1.86 5.59 -11.71
CA VAL A 200 2.73 5.70 -10.53
C VAL A 200 3.33 4.33 -10.23
N ALA A 201 4.52 4.30 -9.64
CA ALA A 201 5.21 3.06 -9.28
C ALA A 201 5.21 2.87 -7.76
N TRP A 202 4.73 1.73 -7.25
CA TRP A 202 4.79 1.38 -5.82
C TRP A 202 5.69 0.20 -5.56
N THR A 203 6.43 0.26 -4.47
CA THR A 203 7.14 -0.90 -3.93
C THR A 203 6.19 -1.74 -3.08
N ASP A 204 6.40 -3.05 -3.01
CA ASP A 204 5.58 -3.94 -2.20
C ASP A 204 5.70 -3.69 -0.68
N ARG A 205 6.76 -3.01 -0.24
CA ARG A 205 7.06 -2.62 1.16
C ARG A 205 7.70 -1.24 1.22
N ASP A 206 7.81 -0.64 2.40
CA ASP A 206 8.59 0.59 2.60
C ASP A 206 9.97 0.32 3.20
N ILE A 207 10.13 -0.79 3.93
CA ILE A 207 11.36 -1.13 4.65
C ILE A 207 11.90 -2.48 4.16
N TYR A 208 13.13 -2.43 3.66
CA TYR A 208 13.85 -3.58 3.12
C TYR A 208 15.19 -3.78 3.84
N PHE A 209 15.72 -5.00 3.71
CA PHE A 209 17.07 -5.35 4.10
C PHE A 209 17.95 -5.57 2.85
N PRO A 210 19.27 -5.34 2.94
CA PRO A 210 20.20 -5.73 1.89
C PRO A 210 20.02 -7.20 1.48
N GLY A 211 20.08 -7.47 0.18
CA GLY A 211 19.83 -8.79 -0.41
C GLY A 211 18.36 -9.13 -0.66
N GLU A 212 17.40 -8.35 -0.16
CA GLU A 212 15.98 -8.56 -0.46
C GLU A 212 15.62 -8.06 -1.87
N THR A 213 14.55 -8.64 -2.42
CA THR A 213 13.97 -8.21 -3.70
C THR A 213 12.85 -7.21 -3.45
N VAL A 214 12.94 -6.06 -4.13
CA VAL A 214 11.89 -5.05 -4.26
C VAL A 214 11.03 -5.42 -5.47
N SER A 215 9.72 -5.55 -5.28
CA SER A 215 8.76 -5.66 -6.39
C SER A 215 8.14 -4.30 -6.66
N LEU A 216 8.27 -3.78 -7.89
CA LEU A 216 7.73 -2.50 -8.33
C LEU A 216 6.42 -2.72 -9.10
N LYS A 217 5.31 -2.26 -8.55
CA LYS A 217 3.98 -2.27 -9.16
C LYS A 217 3.71 -0.95 -9.88
N LEU A 218 3.41 -0.99 -11.17
CA LEU A 218 2.81 0.17 -11.85
C LEU A 218 1.30 0.21 -11.60
N VAL A 219 0.83 1.26 -10.95
CA VAL A 219 -0.59 1.53 -10.67
C VAL A 219 -1.12 2.61 -11.60
N ARG A 220 -2.46 2.69 -11.73
CA ARG A 220 -3.13 3.67 -12.60
C ARG A 220 -2.73 3.60 -14.08
N VAL A 221 -2.29 2.43 -14.53
CA VAL A 221 -2.09 2.12 -15.95
C VAL A 221 -3.45 2.02 -16.64
N THR A 222 -3.62 2.71 -17.77
CA THR A 222 -4.84 2.65 -18.58
C THR A 222 -4.69 1.80 -19.82
N ASP A 223 -3.51 1.81 -20.42
CA ASP A 223 -3.26 1.21 -21.73
C ASP A 223 -2.05 0.29 -21.64
N TYR A 224 -2.22 -0.93 -22.15
CA TYR A 224 -1.16 -1.93 -22.27
C TYR A 224 -0.91 -2.23 -23.76
N PRO A 225 0.30 -2.68 -24.15
CA PRO A 225 1.46 -2.95 -23.29
C PRO A 225 2.19 -1.67 -22.84
N ILE A 226 2.90 -1.77 -21.72
CA ILE A 226 3.91 -0.79 -21.30
C ILE A 226 5.27 -1.45 -21.36
N VAL A 227 6.29 -0.71 -21.80
CA VAL A 227 7.66 -1.21 -21.79
C VAL A 227 8.55 -0.32 -20.93
N ALA A 228 9.15 -0.91 -19.90
CA ALA A 228 10.09 -0.25 -19.01
C ALA A 228 11.54 -0.48 -19.46
N ASP A 229 12.41 0.49 -19.19
CA ASP A 229 13.85 0.33 -19.29
C ASP A 229 14.33 -0.79 -18.35
N PRO A 230 15.28 -1.65 -18.77
CA PRO A 230 15.87 -2.65 -17.88
C PRO A 230 16.68 -2.06 -16.74
N GLU A 231 17.10 -0.80 -16.85
CA GLU A 231 17.84 -0.10 -15.82
C GLU A 231 16.94 0.83 -15.01
N ILE A 232 17.07 0.75 -13.68
CA ILE A 232 16.50 1.72 -12.75
C ILE A 232 17.57 2.65 -12.19
N GLU A 233 17.15 3.85 -11.79
CA GLU A 233 17.97 4.78 -11.04
C GLU A 233 17.45 4.85 -9.59
N VAL A 234 18.25 4.41 -8.64
CA VAL A 234 17.99 4.60 -7.21
C VAL A 234 18.56 5.94 -6.80
N LEU A 235 17.70 6.79 -6.25
CA LEU A 235 18.00 8.17 -5.88
C LEU A 235 18.01 8.27 -4.35
N ASP A 236 19.11 8.76 -3.78
CA ASP A 236 19.15 9.14 -2.36
C ASP A 236 18.61 10.55 -2.12
N ASP A 237 18.58 11.00 -0.87
CA ASP A 237 18.11 12.34 -0.48
C ASP A 237 18.88 13.49 -1.16
N SER A 238 20.08 13.24 -1.70
CA SER A 238 20.84 14.21 -2.49
C SER A 238 20.41 14.28 -3.97
N GLY A 239 19.56 13.35 -4.40
CA GLY A 239 19.11 13.18 -5.78
C GLY A 239 20.13 12.52 -6.69
N LYS A 240 21.27 12.04 -6.17
CA LYS A 240 22.33 11.42 -6.98
C LYS A 240 21.90 10.01 -7.42
N PRO A 241 21.83 9.73 -8.74
CA PRO A 241 21.39 8.44 -9.22
C PRO A 241 22.48 7.37 -9.10
N ARG A 242 22.09 6.19 -8.64
CA ARG A 242 22.84 4.94 -8.77
C ARG A 242 22.04 3.95 -9.61
N LYS A 243 22.70 3.35 -10.59
CA LYS A 243 22.04 2.53 -11.61
C LYS A 243 22.06 1.05 -11.23
N PHE A 244 20.95 0.37 -11.43
CA PHE A 244 20.81 -1.07 -11.21
C PHE A 244 19.96 -1.70 -12.29
N SER A 245 20.18 -2.98 -12.57
CA SER A 245 19.37 -3.76 -13.51
C SER A 245 18.17 -4.39 -12.80
N LEU A 246 17.00 -4.31 -13.45
CA LEU A 246 15.80 -5.07 -13.10
C LEU A 246 15.97 -6.53 -13.55
N ASP A 247 15.64 -7.48 -12.67
CA ASP A 247 15.72 -8.93 -12.91
C ASP A 247 17.06 -9.43 -13.51
N GLY A 248 18.14 -8.65 -13.39
CA GLY A 248 19.43 -8.95 -14.01
C GLY A 248 19.42 -8.92 -15.55
N THR A 249 18.35 -8.44 -16.18
CA THR A 249 18.23 -8.37 -17.64
C THR A 249 18.84 -7.09 -18.21
N LYS A 250 19.25 -7.15 -19.48
CA LYS A 250 19.65 -6.01 -20.31
C LYS A 250 18.59 -5.63 -21.35
N GLU A 251 17.51 -6.41 -21.42
CA GLU A 251 16.43 -6.22 -22.38
C GLU A 251 15.25 -5.49 -21.74
N PRO A 252 14.60 -4.54 -22.45
CA PRO A 252 13.40 -3.87 -21.98
C PRO A 252 12.31 -4.83 -21.51
N LEU A 253 11.69 -4.51 -20.38
CA LEU A 253 10.68 -5.36 -19.77
C LEU A 253 9.29 -4.91 -20.19
N GLN A 254 8.57 -5.79 -20.87
CA GLN A 254 7.21 -5.54 -21.32
C GLN A 254 6.20 -6.05 -20.30
N ILE A 255 5.34 -5.15 -19.84
CA ILE A 255 4.14 -5.45 -19.06
C ILE A 255 3.00 -5.54 -20.07
N ALA A 256 2.64 -6.77 -20.45
CA ALA A 256 1.69 -7.00 -21.54
C ALA A 256 0.24 -6.81 -21.11
N ARG A 257 -0.09 -7.13 -19.85
CA ARG A 257 -1.43 -7.03 -19.29
C ARG A 257 -1.39 -6.64 -17.82
N ARG A 258 -2.55 -6.24 -17.29
CA ARG A 258 -2.74 -5.88 -15.87
C ARG A 258 -2.23 -6.94 -14.90
N THR A 259 -2.41 -8.22 -15.20
CA THR A 259 -1.98 -9.35 -14.35
C THR A 259 -0.47 -9.44 -14.17
N ASP A 260 0.30 -8.86 -15.09
CA ASP A 260 1.75 -9.06 -15.16
C ASP A 260 2.49 -8.01 -14.28
N ARG A 261 1.81 -6.93 -13.90
CA ARG A 261 2.40 -5.74 -13.25
C ARG A 261 3.02 -5.96 -11.87
N LEU A 262 2.74 -7.10 -11.23
CA LEU A 262 3.28 -7.43 -9.90
C LEU A 262 4.58 -8.23 -9.94
N THR A 263 4.88 -8.86 -11.08
CA THR A 263 5.98 -9.82 -11.19
C THR A 263 7.05 -9.39 -12.19
N THR A 264 6.76 -8.40 -13.04
CA THR A 264 7.65 -8.01 -14.13
C THR A 264 8.79 -7.08 -13.71
N LEU A 265 8.59 -6.18 -12.76
CA LEU A 265 9.62 -5.19 -12.40
C LEU A 265 10.18 -5.52 -11.01
N ARG A 266 11.26 -6.31 -10.96
CA ARG A 266 11.90 -6.68 -9.69
C ARG A 266 13.34 -6.23 -9.64
N TRP A 267 13.76 -5.75 -8.48
CA TRP A 267 15.14 -5.35 -8.22
C TRP A 267 15.65 -6.04 -6.96
N THR A 268 16.75 -6.77 -7.06
CA THR A 268 17.44 -7.33 -5.89
C THR A 268 18.44 -6.31 -5.36
N ILE A 269 18.25 -5.90 -4.11
CA ILE A 269 19.12 -4.94 -3.43
C ILE A 269 20.49 -5.61 -3.24
N PRO A 270 21.59 -4.99 -3.71
CA PRO A 270 22.93 -5.54 -3.45
C PRO A 270 23.21 -5.66 -1.95
N ALA A 271 23.93 -6.70 -1.55
CA ALA A 271 24.21 -6.99 -0.14
C ALA A 271 25.04 -5.89 0.55
N ASP A 272 25.86 -5.17 -0.20
CA ASP A 272 26.69 -4.06 0.24
C ASP A 272 26.01 -2.68 0.08
N PHE A 273 24.78 -2.65 -0.44
CA PHE A 273 24.06 -1.40 -0.65
C PHE A 273 23.39 -0.94 0.65
N SER A 274 23.98 0.08 1.29
CA SER A 274 23.49 0.67 2.53
C SER A 274 23.41 2.21 2.41
N PRO A 275 22.29 2.76 1.93
CA PRO A 275 22.07 4.21 1.91
C PRO A 275 21.85 4.75 3.33
N LYS A 276 22.28 5.99 3.60
CA LYS A 276 22.09 6.63 4.93
C LYS A 276 20.66 7.07 5.21
N GLY A 277 19.87 7.32 4.16
CA GLY A 277 18.53 7.89 4.24
C GLY A 277 17.52 7.09 3.44
N ALA A 278 16.35 7.70 3.21
CA ALA A 278 15.38 7.11 2.30
C ALA A 278 15.92 7.17 0.86
N VAL A 279 15.45 6.25 0.04
CA VAL A 279 15.71 6.26 -1.40
C VAL A 279 14.41 6.15 -2.18
N THR A 280 14.41 6.66 -3.40
CA THR A 280 13.33 6.42 -4.37
C THR A 280 13.88 5.73 -5.59
N ILE A 281 13.03 4.99 -6.29
CA ILE A 281 13.41 4.23 -7.49
C ILE A 281 12.74 4.89 -8.69
N ARG A 282 13.55 5.38 -9.63
CA ARG A 282 13.09 5.92 -10.89
C ARG A 282 13.15 4.83 -11.97
N ILE A 283 12.01 4.62 -12.63
CA ILE A 283 11.86 3.73 -13.79
C ILE A 283 11.62 4.60 -15.01
N LYS A 284 12.38 4.38 -16.09
CA LYS A 284 12.22 5.09 -17.35
C LYS A 284 11.41 4.28 -18.34
N PHE A 285 10.73 4.99 -19.24
CA PHE A 285 9.97 4.42 -20.34
C PHE A 285 10.60 4.88 -21.66
N PRO A 286 11.20 3.97 -22.45
CA PRO A 286 11.90 4.35 -23.67
C PRO A 286 10.98 5.06 -24.66
N GLU A 287 11.48 6.15 -25.27
CA GLU A 287 10.70 7.00 -26.20
C GLU A 287 10.03 6.21 -27.31
N LYS A 288 10.72 5.19 -27.86
CA LYS A 288 10.20 4.31 -28.91
C LYS A 288 8.87 3.64 -28.55
N PHE A 289 8.62 3.39 -27.27
CA PHE A 289 7.39 2.77 -26.76
C PHE A 289 6.38 3.78 -26.20
N ARG A 290 6.73 5.07 -26.16
CA ARG A 290 5.83 6.15 -25.76
C ARG A 290 5.27 6.95 -26.93
N LYS A 291 5.66 6.66 -28.18
CA LYS A 291 5.21 7.41 -29.37
C LYS A 291 3.69 7.53 -29.48
N ASP A 292 2.96 6.48 -29.10
CA ASP A 292 1.49 6.46 -29.14
C ASP A 292 0.84 7.11 -27.89
N PHE A 293 1.66 7.48 -26.90
CA PHE A 293 1.30 8.02 -25.59
C PHE A 293 2.07 9.34 -25.31
N PRO A 294 1.81 10.43 -26.06
CA PRO A 294 2.59 11.67 -25.96
C PRO A 294 2.54 12.32 -24.57
N ASP A 295 1.46 12.10 -23.82
CA ASP A 295 1.27 12.64 -22.46
C ASP A 295 1.78 11.68 -21.36
N MET A 296 2.28 10.50 -21.74
CA MET A 296 2.90 9.57 -20.80
C MET A 296 4.25 10.11 -20.36
N SER A 297 4.42 10.21 -19.04
CA SER A 297 5.67 10.66 -18.43
C SER A 297 6.84 9.79 -18.89
N GLU A 298 8.00 10.41 -19.11
CA GLU A 298 9.22 9.70 -19.55
C GLU A 298 9.78 8.76 -18.50
N ALA A 299 9.45 9.03 -17.23
CA ALA A 299 9.81 8.24 -16.08
C ALA A 299 8.76 8.37 -14.99
N VAL A 300 8.74 7.38 -14.11
CA VAL A 300 8.00 7.41 -12.83
C VAL A 300 8.96 7.18 -11.69
N VAL A 301 8.62 7.74 -10.53
CA VAL A 301 9.41 7.61 -9.30
C VAL A 301 8.56 6.89 -8.25
N SER A 302 9.18 5.95 -7.54
CA SER A 302 8.49 5.19 -6.52
C SER A 302 8.17 6.01 -5.26
N ASN A 303 7.34 5.45 -4.39
CA ASN A 303 7.32 5.88 -2.98
C ASN A 303 8.74 5.77 -2.38
N PRO A 304 9.05 6.58 -1.36
CA PRO A 304 10.29 6.44 -0.62
C PRO A 304 10.33 5.08 0.09
N ILE A 305 11.51 4.47 0.12
CA ILE A 305 11.81 3.26 0.86
C ILE A 305 13.05 3.45 1.74
N ARG A 306 13.18 2.66 2.79
CA ARG A 306 14.40 2.56 3.60
C ARG A 306 15.02 1.18 3.43
N ILE A 307 16.33 1.17 3.28
CA ILE A 307 17.13 -0.05 3.25
C ILE A 307 17.99 -0.02 4.52
N VAL A 308 17.59 -0.81 5.50
CA VAL A 308 18.19 -0.82 6.83
C VAL A 308 19.05 -2.06 7.00
N ALA A 309 20.17 -1.95 7.73
CA ALA A 309 20.92 -3.13 8.11
C ALA A 309 20.04 -4.03 9.00
N ARG A 310 20.19 -5.34 8.88
CA ARG A 310 19.65 -6.24 9.91
C ARG A 310 20.46 -5.98 11.17
N GLU A 311 19.86 -5.36 12.17
CA GLU A 311 20.46 -5.36 13.51
C GLU A 311 20.65 -6.83 13.94
N GLY A 312 21.78 -7.10 14.59
CA GLY A 312 22.41 -8.42 14.71
C GLY A 312 21.45 -9.59 14.93
N ARG A 313 21.60 -10.61 14.09
CA ARG A 313 21.38 -12.01 14.50
C ARG A 313 22.70 -12.57 15.00
#